data_AF-A0A3S0QSQ6-F1
#
_entry.id   AF-A0A3S0QSQ6-F1
#
_cell.length_a   1.000
_cell.length_b   1.000
_cell.length_c   1.000
_cell.angle_alpha   90.00
_cell.angle_beta   90.00
_cell.angle_gamma   90.00
#
_symmetry.space_group_name_H-M   'P 1'
#
loop_
_entity.id
_entity.type
_entity.pdbx_description
1 polymer ?
#
loop_
_entity_poly.entity_id
_entity_poly.type
_entity_poly.pdbx_seq_one_letter_code
_entity_poly.pdbx_strand_id
1 'polypeptide(L)'
;MFNNSNTKVQTFVSDDLVIDLKPDQKPKPGKMMELAKDQSAIIIDDFNFDGTEDIALRNGNMGNYHSASYDVYVFNSTRMSFVKVKNLRNLHQTDLIFWC
;
A
#
# COMPACT_ATOMS: atom_id res chain seq x y z
N MET A 1 9.87 4.23 6.16
CA MET A 1 11.15 3.50 6.05
C MET A 1 12.24 4.26 6.79
N PHE A 2 13.23 3.57 7.36
CA PHE A 2 14.40 4.16 8.04
C PHE A 2 15.68 3.58 7.42
N ASN A 3 16.75 4.36 7.32
CA ASN A 3 18.04 3.88 6.80
C ASN A 3 18.88 3.27 7.94
N ASN A 4 20.07 2.75 7.61
CA ASN A 4 21.01 2.21 8.61
C ASN A 4 21.49 3.24 9.65
N SER A 5 21.23 4.53 9.43
CA SER A 5 21.48 5.62 10.39
C SER A 5 20.24 5.98 11.22
N ASN A 6 19.17 5.20 11.13
CA ASN A 6 17.88 5.41 11.77
C ASN A 6 17.17 6.72 11.37
N THR A 7 17.53 7.28 10.21
CA THR A 7 16.89 8.47 9.64
C THR A 7 15.65 8.07 8.88
N LYS A 8 14.54 8.79 9.07
CA LYS A 8 13.31 8.55 8.31
C LYS A 8 13.56 8.77 6.82
N VAL A 9 13.47 7.71 6.03
CA VAL A 9 13.74 7.67 4.58
C VAL A 9 12.53 8.12 3.79
N GLN A 10 11.32 7.73 4.21
CA GLN A 10 10.11 8.07 3.49
C GLN A 10 8.86 7.95 4.36
N THR A 11 7.88 8.82 4.08
CA THR A 11 6.55 8.83 4.67
C THR A 11 5.53 8.59 3.57
N PHE A 12 4.59 7.69 3.81
CA PHE A 12 3.41 7.49 2.98
C PHE A 12 2.21 8.07 3.72
N VAL A 13 1.34 8.74 2.99
CA VAL A 13 0.14 9.38 3.53
C VAL A 13 -1.04 8.89 2.71
N SER A 14 -2.07 8.43 3.39
CA SER A 14 -3.36 8.10 2.82
C SER A 14 -4.38 9.02 3.46
N ASP A 15 -5.17 9.70 2.63
CA ASP A 15 -6.20 10.61 3.09
C ASP A 15 -7.43 9.85 3.61
N ASP A 16 -7.65 8.64 3.09
CA ASP A 16 -8.77 7.75 3.43
C ASP A 16 -8.28 6.32 3.71
N LEU A 17 -7.48 6.16 4.78
CA LEU A 17 -6.99 4.84 5.19
C LEU A 17 -8.12 3.99 5.77
N VAL A 18 -8.45 2.89 5.08
CA VAL A 18 -9.45 1.91 5.54
C VAL A 18 -8.76 0.64 6.04
N ILE A 19 -9.07 0.24 7.28
CA ILE A 19 -8.59 -1.00 7.90
C ILE A 19 -9.80 -1.73 8.48
N ASP A 20 -10.02 -2.96 8.04
CA ASP A 20 -11.15 -3.78 8.48
C ASP A 20 -10.75 -4.68 9.64
N LEU A 21 -11.17 -4.38 10.87
CA LEU A 21 -10.82 -5.17 12.05
C LEU A 21 -11.70 -6.42 12.16
N LYS A 22 -11.08 -7.57 12.42
CA LYS A 22 -11.82 -8.79 12.72
C LYS A 22 -12.51 -8.69 14.08
N PRO A 23 -13.62 -9.42 14.32
CA PRO A 23 -14.34 -9.37 15.60
C PRO A 23 -13.49 -9.70 16.83
N ASP A 24 -12.45 -10.52 16.66
CA ASP A 24 -11.50 -10.93 17.68
C ASP A 24 -10.29 -9.98 17.84
N GLN A 25 -10.03 -9.10 16.87
CA GLN A 25 -9.01 -8.07 16.95
C GLN A 25 -9.54 -6.84 17.69
N LYS A 26 -9.29 -6.79 19.00
CA LYS A 26 -9.66 -5.65 19.85
C LYS A 26 -8.50 -4.65 19.95
N PRO A 27 -8.60 -3.45 19.36
CA PRO A 27 -7.59 -2.42 19.52
C PRO A 27 -7.50 -2.00 20.98
N LYS A 28 -6.27 -1.94 21.49
CA LYS A 28 -5.97 -1.53 22.87
C LYS A 28 -5.27 -0.17 22.83
N PRO A 29 -5.74 0.82 23.62
CA PRO A 29 -5.08 2.11 23.69
C PRO A 29 -3.58 1.98 24.00
N GLY A 30 -2.76 2.71 23.25
CA GLY A 30 -1.31 2.75 23.44
C GLY A 30 -0.56 1.47 23.04
N LYS A 31 -1.22 0.50 22.39
CA LYS A 31 -0.55 -0.72 21.90
C LYS A 31 -0.50 -0.73 20.37
N MET A 32 0.63 -1.21 19.85
CA MET A 32 0.75 -1.58 18.45
C MET A 32 -0.13 -2.81 18.18
N MET A 33 -0.84 -2.79 17.05
CA MET A 33 -1.63 -3.91 16.54
C MET A 33 -1.00 -4.38 15.24
N GLU A 34 -0.83 -5.70 15.12
CA GLU A 34 -0.46 -6.33 13.86
C GLU A 34 -1.71 -6.60 13.02
N LEU A 35 -1.65 -6.25 11.74
CA LEU A 35 -2.70 -6.55 10.78
C LEU A 35 -2.49 -7.95 10.21
N ALA A 36 -3.58 -8.71 10.13
CA ALA A 36 -3.62 -10.00 9.45
C ALA A 36 -3.46 -9.82 7.94
N LYS A 37 -3.01 -10.90 7.27
CA LYS A 37 -2.70 -10.90 5.82
C LYS A 37 -3.86 -10.46 4.94
N ASP A 38 -5.09 -10.71 5.36
CA ASP A 38 -6.33 -10.39 4.65
C ASP A 38 -6.85 -8.97 4.90
N GLN A 39 -6.26 -8.22 5.84
CA GLN A 39 -6.64 -6.84 6.12
C GLN A 39 -5.99 -5.82 5.15
N SER A 40 -5.07 -6.29 4.30
CA SER A 40 -4.52 -5.68 3.07
C SER A 40 -4.48 -4.15 3.00
N ALA A 41 -4.14 -3.47 4.10
CA ALA A 41 -4.05 -2.01 4.15
C ALA A 41 -2.76 -1.52 3.47
N ILE A 42 -1.72 -2.34 3.54
CA ILE A 42 -0.43 -2.17 2.87
C ILE A 42 -0.12 -3.50 2.19
N ILE A 43 0.14 -3.46 0.90
CA ILE A 43 0.56 -4.62 0.09
C ILE A 43 1.94 -4.30 -0.46
N ILE A 44 2.87 -5.26 -0.36
CA ILE A 44 4.21 -5.17 -0.92
C ILE A 44 4.31 -6.26 -1.97
N ASP A 45 4.44 -5.86 -3.22
CA ASP A 45 4.51 -6.77 -4.37
C ASP A 45 5.16 -6.06 -5.57
N ASP A 46 5.58 -6.81 -6.57
CA ASP A 46 6.15 -6.26 -7.82
C ASP A 46 5.00 -5.94 -8.80
N PHE A 47 4.46 -4.73 -8.73
CA PHE A 47 3.30 -4.33 -9.55
C PHE A 47 3.67 -3.97 -10.98
N ASN A 48 4.93 -3.62 -11.24
CA ASN A 48 5.42 -3.22 -12.56
C ASN A 48 6.26 -4.31 -13.25
N PHE A 49 6.45 -5.47 -12.61
CA PHE A 49 7.21 -6.64 -13.06
C PHE A 49 8.68 -6.33 -13.37
N ASP A 50 9.30 -5.40 -12.63
CA ASP A 50 10.70 -5.01 -12.82
C ASP A 50 11.70 -5.78 -11.93
N GLY A 51 11.20 -6.68 -11.08
CA GLY A 51 11.98 -7.48 -10.14
C GLY A 51 12.30 -6.77 -8.83
N THR A 52 11.74 -5.58 -8.58
CA THR A 52 11.84 -4.85 -7.31
C THR A 52 10.48 -4.74 -6.63
N GLU A 53 10.46 -4.79 -5.29
CA GLU A 53 9.19 -4.69 -4.57
C GLU A 53 8.65 -3.25 -4.57
N ASP A 54 7.38 -3.11 -4.95
CA ASP A 54 6.60 -1.89 -4.89
C ASP A 54 5.66 -1.88 -3.66
N ILE A 55 5.00 -0.75 -3.41
CA ILE A 55 4.08 -0.58 -2.28
C ILE A 55 2.71 -0.11 -2.77
N ALA A 56 1.66 -0.82 -2.40
CA ALA A 56 0.29 -0.35 -2.53
C ALA A 56 -0.28 -0.02 -1.15
N LEU A 57 -0.74 1.22 -0.97
CA LEU A 57 -1.36 1.72 0.26
C LEU A 57 -2.85 1.96 0.00
N ARG A 58 -3.72 1.38 0.84
CA ARG A 58 -5.18 1.57 0.70
C ARG A 58 -5.54 3.03 0.96
N ASN A 59 -6.27 3.62 0.02
CA ASN A 59 -6.76 5.00 0.06
C ASN A 59 -8.23 5.04 -0.41
N GLY A 60 -9.08 4.49 0.44
CA GLY A 60 -10.53 4.48 0.29
C GLY A 60 -11.11 3.23 -0.38
N ASN A 61 -12.41 3.30 -0.64
CA ASN A 61 -13.23 2.30 -1.32
C ASN A 61 -13.89 2.91 -2.57
N MET A 62 -13.13 3.70 -3.32
CA MET A 62 -13.60 4.43 -4.51
C MET A 62 -13.58 3.58 -5.79
N GLY A 63 -13.29 2.29 -5.69
CA GLY A 63 -13.27 1.39 -6.84
C GLY A 63 -14.68 1.04 -7.30
N ASN A 64 -14.78 0.42 -8.47
CA ASN A 64 -16.07 0.01 -9.00
C ASN A 64 -16.74 -0.98 -8.01
N TYR A 65 -18.04 -0.84 -7.77
CA TYR A 65 -18.77 -1.61 -6.73
C TYR A 65 -18.29 -1.40 -5.28
N HIS A 66 -17.72 -0.24 -4.94
CA HIS A 66 -17.13 0.05 -3.62
C HIS A 66 -15.92 -0.83 -3.28
N SER A 67 -15.21 -1.32 -4.31
CA SER A 67 -13.97 -2.07 -4.10
C SER A 67 -12.89 -1.18 -3.49
N ALA A 68 -11.97 -1.81 -2.76
CA ALA A 68 -10.81 -1.12 -2.20
C ALA A 68 -10.01 -0.39 -3.30
N SER A 69 -9.59 0.84 -3.00
CA SER A 69 -8.73 1.66 -3.84
C SER A 69 -7.36 1.77 -3.22
N TYR A 70 -6.33 1.71 -4.06
CA TYR A 70 -4.95 1.72 -3.62
C TYR A 70 -4.15 2.78 -4.36
N ASP A 71 -3.35 3.52 -3.61
CA ASP A 71 -2.24 4.31 -4.13
C ASP A 71 -1.02 3.42 -4.27
N VAL A 72 -0.54 3.23 -5.50
CA VAL A 72 0.66 2.45 -5.80
C VAL A 72 1.87 3.38 -5.86
N TYR A 73 2.94 2.97 -5.20
CA TYR A 73 4.24 3.62 -5.18
C TYR A 73 5.28 2.64 -5.71
N VAL A 74 5.91 3.01 -6.81
CA VAL A 74 6.91 2.18 -7.48
C VAL A 74 8.31 2.53 -6.98
N PHE A 75 9.16 1.54 -6.74
CA PHE A 75 10.53 1.78 -6.34
C PHE A 75 11.34 2.37 -7.50
N ASN A 76 12.05 3.48 -7.24
CA ASN A 76 12.97 4.07 -8.20
C ASN A 76 14.41 3.88 -7.72
N SER A 77 15.13 2.97 -8.37
CA SER A 77 16.52 2.64 -8.04
C SER A 77 17.47 3.84 -8.18
N THR A 78 17.27 4.69 -9.18
CA THR A 78 18.08 5.90 -9.39
C THR A 78 17.97 6.91 -8.25
N ARG A 79 16.77 7.03 -7.66
CA ARG A 79 16.49 7.96 -6.55
C ARG A 79 16.48 7.29 -5.18
N MET A 80 16.68 5.98 -5.13
CA MET A 80 16.52 5.12 -3.95
C MET A 80 15.27 5.47 -3.13
N SER A 81 14.14 5.68 -3.82
CA SER A 81 12.89 6.14 -3.19
C SER A 81 11.65 5.67 -3.95
N PHE A 82 10.54 5.54 -3.24
CA PHE A 82 9.25 5.15 -3.81
C PHE A 82 8.54 6.36 -4.41
N VAL A 83 8.05 6.24 -5.65
CA VAL A 83 7.38 7.32 -6.36
C VAL A 83 5.92 6.95 -6.57
N LYS A 84 5.00 7.80 -6.09
CA LYS A 84 3.55 7.60 -6.29
C LYS A 84 3.22 7.63 -7.78
N VAL A 85 2.55 6.59 -8.26
CA VAL A 85 2.06 6.51 -9.63
C VAL A 85 0.80 7.36 -9.74
N LYS A 86 0.88 8.50 -10.45
CA LYS A 86 -0.26 9.44 -10.60
C LYS A 86 -1.39 8.90 -11.48
N ASN A 87 -1.12 7.96 -12.37
CA ASN A 87 -2.09 7.39 -13.30
C ASN A 87 -1.82 5.88 -13.47
N LEU A 88 -2.71 5.04 -12.93
CA LEU A 88 -2.66 3.58 -13.09
C LEU A 88 -2.81 3.13 -14.56
N ARG A 89 -3.26 4.02 -15.46
CA ARG A 89 -3.46 3.73 -16.91
C ARG A 89 -2.18 3.34 -17.67
N ASN A 90 -1.00 3.51 -17.07
CA ASN A 90 0.29 3.17 -17.68
C ASN A 90 1.01 2.00 -17.00
N LEU A 91 0.45 1.44 -15.92
CA LEU A 91 0.85 0.11 -15.45
C LEU A 91 0.04 -0.86 -16.29
N HIS A 92 0.73 -1.76 -17.00
CA HIS A 92 0.20 -2.60 -18.06
C HIS A 92 -1.29 -2.95 -17.86
N GLN A 93 -2.09 -2.44 -18.80
CA GLN A 93 -3.50 -2.69 -18.92
C GLN A 93 -3.75 -4.18 -19.17
N THR A 94 -3.69 -5.03 -18.15
CA THR A 94 -4.41 -6.31 -18.17
C THR A 94 -4.75 -6.93 -16.82
N ASP A 95 -3.97 -6.81 -15.72
CA ASP A 95 -4.21 -7.74 -14.58
C ASP A 95 -4.35 -7.14 -13.16
N LEU A 96 -4.56 -5.84 -12.99
CA LEU A 96 -4.88 -5.28 -11.66
C LEU A 96 -6.39 -5.08 -11.47
N ILE A 97 -7.16 -6.15 -11.69
CA ILE A 97 -8.41 -6.33 -10.97
C ILE A 97 -8.01 -6.90 -9.62
N PHE A 98 -7.88 -6.03 -8.62
CA PHE A 98 -7.86 -6.46 -7.22
C PHE A 98 -9.20 -7.15 -6.93
N TRP A 99 -9.25 -8.46 -7.13
CA TRP A 99 -10.21 -9.31 -6.43
C TRP A 99 -9.74 -9.36 -4.98
N CYS A 100 -10.28 -8.44 -4.19
CA CYS A 100 -10.47 -8.64 -2.75
C CYS A 100 -11.80 -9.39 -2.57
#